data_AF-A0A8J2QUV4-F1
#
_entry.id   AF-A0A8J2QUV4-F1
#
_cell.length_a   1.000
_cell.length_b   1.000
_cell.length_c   1.000
_cell.angle_alpha   90.00
_cell.angle_beta   90.00
_cell.angle_gamma   90.00
#
_symmetry.space_group_name_H-M   'P 1'
#
loop_
_entity.id
_entity.type
_entity.pdbx_description
1 polymer ?
#
loop_
_entity_poly.entity_id
_entity_poly.type
_entity_poly.pdbx_seq_one_letter_code
_entity_poly.pdbx_strand_id
1 'polypeptide(L)'
;MSSDSPTSAKILNLERASNFMRQFRDPDSRELKKLSANQFMEVWSHYDRDGNGYIEGTELDGFLKEFVSSANFTDISPDVSIHH
;
A
#
# COMPACT_ATOMS: atom_id res chain seq x y z
N MET A 1 -40.12 5.71 -2.77
CA MET A 1 -39.02 4.75 -2.94
C MET A 1 -37.94 5.45 -3.72
N SER A 2 -37.03 6.15 -3.03
CA SER A 2 -35.91 6.83 -3.67
C SER A 2 -34.71 5.90 -3.58
N SER A 3 -34.31 5.35 -4.72
CA SER A 3 -33.11 4.55 -4.88
C SER A 3 -31.89 5.47 -4.85
N ASP A 4 -31.24 5.58 -3.69
CA ASP A 4 -29.91 6.18 -3.60
C ASP A 4 -28.92 5.30 -4.36
N SER A 5 -28.51 5.77 -5.54
CA SER A 5 -27.41 5.20 -6.29
C SER A 5 -26.10 5.68 -5.64
N PRO A 6 -25.20 4.80 -5.18
CA PRO A 6 -23.96 5.23 -4.58
C PRO A 6 -23.05 5.85 -5.66
N THR A 7 -22.81 7.16 -5.53
CA THR A 7 -21.92 7.96 -6.38
C THR A 7 -20.57 7.26 -6.58
N SER A 8 -20.16 7.06 -7.85
CA SER A 8 -18.92 6.39 -8.29
C SER A 8 -17.64 6.82 -7.55
N ALA A 9 -17.60 8.00 -6.95
CA ALA A 9 -16.49 8.47 -6.12
C ALA A 9 -16.24 7.58 -4.87
N LYS A 10 -17.27 6.95 -4.29
CA LYS A 10 -17.10 6.02 -3.17
C LYS A 10 -16.51 4.67 -3.60
N ILE A 11 -16.81 4.22 -4.83
CA ILE A 11 -16.35 2.92 -5.35
C ILE A 11 -14.86 3.00 -5.71
N LEU A 12 -14.38 4.12 -6.24
CA LEU A 12 -12.96 4.36 -6.53
C LEU A 12 -12.07 4.41 -5.28
N ASN A 13 -12.66 4.63 -4.10
CA ASN A 13 -11.92 4.74 -2.84
C ASN A 13 -11.70 3.39 -2.14
N LEU A 14 -12.40 2.34 -2.56
CA LEU A 14 -12.31 1.00 -1.96
C LEU A 14 -11.20 0.15 -2.59
N GLU A 15 -10.84 0.39 -3.86
CA GLU A 15 -9.73 -0.31 -4.53
C GLU A 15 -8.35 0.31 -4.29
N ARG A 16 -8.27 1.54 -3.76
CA ARG A 16 -6.99 2.13 -3.31
C ARG A 16 -6.41 1.46 -2.07
N ALA A 17 -7.13 0.51 -1.46
CA ALA A 17 -6.83 -0.08 -0.16
C ALA A 17 -6.14 -1.45 -0.20
N SER A 18 -5.43 -1.83 -1.27
CA SER A 18 -4.60 -3.06 -1.22
C SER A 18 -3.17 -2.82 -0.74
N ASN A 19 -2.73 -1.56 -0.63
CA ASN A 19 -1.34 -1.20 -0.36
C ASN A 19 -1.25 0.10 0.42
N PHE A 20 -0.86 0.00 1.69
CA PHE A 20 -0.79 1.09 2.65
C PHE A 20 0.23 2.16 2.24
N MET A 21 1.32 1.78 1.58
CA MET A 21 2.35 2.72 1.10
C MET A 21 1.87 3.66 -0.02
N ARG A 22 0.73 3.41 -0.66
CA ARG A 22 0.19 4.30 -1.71
C ARG A 22 -0.29 5.65 -1.19
N GLN A 23 -0.69 5.74 0.08
CA GLN A 23 -1.16 7.01 0.66
C GLN A 23 -0.04 8.02 0.88
N PHE A 24 1.22 7.56 0.87
CA PHE A 24 2.43 8.36 1.10
C PHE A 24 3.10 8.84 -0.19
N ARG A 25 2.39 8.77 -1.32
CA ARG A 25 2.90 9.14 -2.64
C ARG A 25 2.27 10.40 -3.20
N ASP A 26 2.94 10.95 -4.19
CA ASP A 26 2.31 11.89 -5.07
C ASP A 26 1.34 11.18 -6.04
N PRO A 27 0.08 11.63 -6.14
CA PRO A 27 -0.91 10.97 -7.01
C PRO A 27 -0.56 11.11 -8.49
N ASP A 28 0.19 12.14 -8.88
CA ASP A 28 0.51 12.44 -10.28
C ASP A 28 1.86 11.83 -10.66
N SER A 29 2.92 12.09 -9.87
CA SER A 29 4.27 11.57 -10.17
C SER A 29 4.50 10.14 -9.69
N ARG A 30 3.69 9.64 -8.76
CA ARG A 30 3.85 8.33 -8.06
C ARG A 30 5.13 8.18 -7.26
N GLU A 31 5.88 9.26 -7.12
CA GLU A 31 7.08 9.31 -6.28
C GLU A 31 6.67 9.28 -4.79
N LEU A 32 7.54 8.70 -3.98
CA LEU A 32 7.39 8.75 -2.53
C LEU A 32 7.59 10.20 -2.07
N LYS A 33 6.64 10.75 -1.33
CA LYS A 33 6.79 12.08 -0.74
C LYS A 33 7.84 12.04 0.37
N LYS A 34 8.50 13.18 0.60
CA LYS A 34 9.27 13.37 1.82
C LYS A 34 8.32 13.28 3.01
N LEU A 35 8.50 12.25 3.83
CA LEU A 35 7.72 12.04 5.04
C LEU A 35 8.28 12.89 6.17
N SER A 36 7.39 13.49 6.94
CA SER A 36 7.76 14.02 8.25
C SER A 36 8.03 12.88 9.23
N ALA A 37 8.73 13.16 10.34
CA ALA A 37 9.06 12.15 11.34
C ALA A 37 7.82 11.41 11.88
N ASN A 38 6.71 12.12 12.13
CA ASN A 38 5.46 11.50 12.58
C ASN A 38 4.83 10.59 11.52
N GLN A 39 4.87 10.96 10.24
CA GLN A 39 4.38 10.10 9.15
C GLN A 39 5.26 8.86 8.98
N PHE A 40 6.57 9.01 9.17
CA PHE A 40 7.48 7.87 9.20
C PHE A 40 7.15 6.92 10.35
N MET A 41 6.88 7.44 11.54
CA MET A 41 6.46 6.61 12.68
C MET A 41 5.10 5.93 12.47
N GLU A 42 4.18 6.57 11.77
CA GLU A 42 2.90 5.96 11.39
C GLU A 42 3.10 4.80 10.41
N VAL A 43 3.98 4.95 9.42
CA VAL A 43 4.40 3.85 8.54
C VAL A 43 5.04 2.75 9.35
N TRP A 44 5.97 3.09 10.24
CA TRP A 44 6.71 2.14 11.04
C TRP A 44 5.78 1.29 11.92
N SER A 45 4.90 1.93 12.68
CA SER A 45 3.94 1.26 13.56
C SER A 45 2.90 0.41 12.81
N HIS A 46 2.69 0.65 11.52
CA HIS A 46 1.81 -0.18 10.71
C HIS A 46 2.44 -1.55 10.40
N TYR A 47 3.76 -1.60 10.23
CA TYR A 47 4.49 -2.81 9.85
C TYR A 47 5.14 -3.54 11.03
N ASP A 48 5.54 -2.82 12.08
CA ASP A 48 5.94 -3.38 13.38
C ASP A 48 4.69 -3.90 14.11
N ARG A 49 4.30 -5.15 13.81
CA ARG A 49 3.04 -5.75 14.26
C ARG A 49 3.13 -6.23 15.69
N ASP A 50 4.31 -6.66 16.11
CA ASP A 50 4.55 -7.09 17.48
C ASP A 50 4.88 -5.92 18.43
N GLY A 51 5.18 -4.73 17.88
CA GLY A 51 5.42 -3.50 18.63
C GLY A 51 6.77 -3.51 19.35
N ASN A 52 7.72 -4.31 18.88
CA ASN A 52 9.03 -4.44 19.50
C ASN A 52 10.00 -3.29 19.15
N GLY A 53 9.60 -2.41 18.21
CA GLY A 53 10.36 -1.26 17.74
C GLY A 53 11.20 -1.53 16.49
N TYR A 54 11.21 -2.77 15.99
CA TYR A 54 11.94 -3.23 14.83
C TYR A 54 10.97 -3.88 13.83
N ILE A 55 11.27 -3.75 12.54
CA ILE A 55 10.55 -4.46 11.48
C ILE A 55 11.45 -5.58 11.01
N GLU A 56 11.08 -6.83 11.30
CA GLU A 56 11.91 -8.00 10.99
C GLU A 56 11.14 -9.19 10.42
N GLY A 57 11.87 -10.10 9.77
CA GLY A 57 11.31 -11.32 9.19
C GLY A 57 10.12 -11.05 8.28
N THR A 58 8.96 -11.60 8.66
CA THR A 58 7.72 -11.52 7.86
C THR A 58 7.12 -10.12 7.83
N GLU A 59 7.44 -9.26 8.79
CA GLU A 59 7.01 -7.86 8.81
C GLU A 59 7.77 -7.06 7.74
N LEU A 60 9.08 -7.30 7.65
CA LEU A 60 9.94 -6.72 6.63
C LEU A 60 9.49 -7.16 5.22
N ASP A 61 9.14 -8.43 5.04
CA ASP A 61 8.62 -8.93 3.77
C ASP A 61 7.32 -8.21 3.35
N GLY A 62 6.41 -8.00 4.30
CA GLY A 62 5.16 -7.26 4.08
C GLY A 62 5.42 -5.79 3.71
N PHE A 63 6.30 -5.13 4.46
CA PHE A 63 6.72 -3.76 4.18
C PHE A 63 7.31 -3.62 2.78
N LEU A 64 8.31 -4.44 2.42
CA LEU A 64 8.99 -4.35 1.13
C LEU A 64 8.05 -4.66 -0.03
N LYS A 65 7.17 -5.66 0.11
CA LYS A 65 6.18 -5.99 -0.91
C LYS A 65 5.30 -4.78 -1.22
N GLU A 66 4.77 -4.14 -0.19
CA GLU A 66 3.92 -2.95 -0.37
C GLU A 66 4.72 -1.73 -0.84
N PHE A 67 5.93 -1.52 -0.32
CA PHE A 67 6.79 -0.42 -0.73
C PHE A 67 7.17 -0.49 -2.22
N VAL A 68 7.60 -1.67 -2.68
CA VAL A 68 8.01 -1.89 -4.08
C VAL A 68 6.80 -1.85 -5.01
N SER A 69 5.69 -2.53 -4.69
CA SER A 69 4.48 -2.54 -5.54
C SER A 69 3.75 -1.19 -5.59
N SER A 70 4.10 -0.26 -4.70
CA SER A 70 3.60 1.10 -4.80
C SER A 70 4.58 2.04 -5.50
N ALA A 71 5.87 1.71 -5.60
CA ALA A 71 6.88 2.48 -6.33
C ALA A 71 7.05 2.07 -7.79
N ASN A 72 6.90 0.78 -8.07
CA ASN A 72 7.11 0.22 -9.38
C ASN A 72 5.77 -0.10 -10.05
N PHE A 73 5.69 0.25 -11.33
CA PHE A 73 4.54 0.01 -12.21
C PHE A 73 4.43 -1.44 -12.69
N THR A 74 5.45 -2.26 -12.44
CA THR A 74 5.43 -3.66 -12.84
C THR A 74 4.54 -4.39 -11.86
N ASP A 75 3.30 -4.67 -12.28
CA ASP A 75 2.50 -5.73 -11.71
C ASP A 75 3.44 -6.91 -11.43
N ILE A 76 3.73 -7.15 -10.16
CA ILE A 76 4.32 -8.42 -9.71
C ILE A 76 3.17 -9.41 -9.80
N SER A 77 2.71 -9.68 -11.03
CA SER A 77 1.91 -10.83 -11.34
C SER A 77 2.76 -12.02 -10.91
N PRO A 78 2.27 -12.91 -10.04
CA PRO A 78 2.97 -14.14 -9.80
C PRO A 78 2.99 -14.86 -11.15
N ASP A 79 4.15 -14.90 -11.81
CA ASP A 79 4.36 -15.73 -12.98
C ASP A 79 4.27 -17.18 -12.50
N VAL A 80 3.04 -17.67 -12.41
CA VAL A 80 2.71 -19.09 -12.33
C VAL A 80 2.46 -19.52 -13.77
N SER A 81 3.46 -19.38 -14.63
CA SER A 81 3.50 -20.11 -15.90
C SER A 81 3.94 -21.54 -15.59
N ILE A 82 3.00 -22.29 -15.01
CA ILE A 82 3.04 -23.74 -14.90
C ILE A 82 3.21 -24.33 -16.31
N HIS A 83 4.23 -25.18 -16.43
CA HIS A 83 4.51 -26.07 -17.55
C HIS A 83 3.25 -26.60 -18.27
N HIS A 84 3.26 -26.52 -19.59
CA HIS A 84 2.82 -27.60 -20.49
C HIS A 84 3.76 -27.66 -21.70
#